data_AF-A0A8J9S382-F1
#
_entry.id   AF-A0A8J9S382-F1
#
_cell.length_a   1.000
_cell.length_b   1.000
_cell.length_c   1.000
_cell.angle_alpha   90.00
_cell.angle_beta   90.00
_cell.angle_gamma   90.00
#
_symmetry.space_group_name_H-M   'P 1'
#
loop_
_entity.id
_entity.type
_entity.pdbx_description
1 polymer ?
#
loop_
_entity_poly.entity_id
_entity_poly.type
_entity_poly.pdbx_seq_one_letter_code
_entity_poly.pdbx_strand_id
1 'polypeptide(L)'
;MKATYAILFAAIASVCAARELQQAATTGRVTFFDNTNYSGGGQAFEANVPATGCGDCKDLNFVRTNSWESYTSNAGSTIILYDGHFCTGKDSGNLPAKQGPIKGSLSDSVDSFRLCA
;
A
#
# COMPACT_ATOMS: atom_id res chain seq x y z
N MET A 1 -38.04 -26.19 -32.77
CA MET A 1 -37.74 -24.74 -32.69
C MET A 1 -38.40 -24.20 -31.43
N LYS A 2 -37.80 -23.56 -30.44
CA LYS A 2 -36.43 -23.10 -30.16
C LYS A 2 -36.37 -22.98 -28.61
N ALA A 3 -36.07 -24.08 -27.92
CA ALA A 3 -35.82 -24.09 -26.48
C ALA A 3 -34.38 -23.63 -26.17
N THR A 4 -33.97 -22.52 -26.80
CA THR A 4 -32.55 -22.10 -26.86
C THR A 4 -32.33 -20.70 -26.28
N TYR A 5 -33.39 -20.04 -25.82
CA TYR A 5 -33.32 -18.64 -25.35
C TYR A 5 -33.38 -18.47 -23.82
N ALA A 6 -33.67 -19.52 -23.05
CA ALA A 6 -33.78 -19.41 -21.60
C ALA A 6 -32.43 -19.48 -20.86
N ILE A 7 -31.39 -20.07 -21.48
CA ILE A 7 -30.10 -20.29 -20.82
C ILE A 7 -29.18 -19.06 -20.93
N LEU A 8 -29.43 -18.17 -21.90
CA LEU A 8 -28.57 -17.00 -22.12
C LEU A 8 -28.82 -15.86 -21.10
N PHE A 9 -29.98 -15.80 -20.46
CA PHE A 9 -30.28 -14.74 -19.48
C PHE A 9 -29.77 -15.03 -18.06
N ALA A 10 -29.61 -16.31 -17.70
CA ALA A 10 -29.05 -16.68 -16.40
C ALA A 10 -27.52 -16.51 -16.35
N ALA A 11 -26.84 -16.57 -17.50
CA ALA A 11 -25.39 -16.39 -17.55
C ALA A 11 -24.94 -14.93 -17.40
N ILE A 12 -25.81 -13.95 -17.70
CA ILE A 12 -25.44 -12.52 -17.68
C ILE A 12 -25.66 -11.91 -16.28
N ALA A 13 -26.67 -12.37 -15.53
CA ALA A 13 -26.89 -11.94 -14.14
C ALA A 13 -25.73 -12.38 -13.21
N SER A 14 -25.10 -13.52 -13.49
CA SER A 14 -23.95 -14.05 -12.75
C SER A 14 -22.65 -13.30 -12.99
N VAL A 15 -22.53 -12.56 -14.10
CA VAL A 15 -21.33 -11.75 -14.41
C VAL A 15 -21.41 -10.37 -13.74
N CYS A 16 -22.61 -9.84 -13.50
CA CYS A 16 -22.79 -8.62 -12.71
C CYS A 16 -22.50 -8.83 -11.22
N ALA A 17 -22.90 -9.96 -10.63
CA ALA A 17 -22.63 -10.26 -9.22
C ALA A 17 -21.15 -10.62 -8.93
N ALA A 18 -20.40 -11.09 -9.93
CA ALA A 18 -18.97 -11.41 -9.79
C ALA A 18 -18.04 -10.18 -9.87
N ARG A 19 -18.55 -9.02 -10.32
CA ARG A 19 -17.78 -7.76 -10.39
C ARG A 19 -17.91 -6.87 -9.15
N GLU A 20 -18.82 -7.17 -8.23
CA GLU A 20 -19.12 -6.34 -7.05
C GLU A 20 -18.54 -6.87 -5.73
N LEU A 21 -17.58 -7.79 -5.78
CA LEU A 21 -16.55 -7.86 -4.74
C LEU A 21 -15.34 -7.04 -5.20
N GLN A 22 -15.60 -5.77 -5.52
CA GLN A 22 -14.58 -4.74 -5.54
C GLN A 22 -14.10 -4.66 -4.10
N GLN A 23 -13.03 -5.41 -3.78
CA GLN A 23 -12.49 -5.54 -2.43
C GLN A 23 -12.35 -4.13 -1.85
N ALA A 24 -13.23 -3.78 -0.90
CA ALA A 24 -13.39 -2.40 -0.49
C ALA A 24 -12.02 -1.83 -0.10
N ALA A 25 -11.71 -0.61 -0.52
CA ALA A 25 -10.47 0.04 -0.15
C ALA A 25 -10.33 -0.01 1.38
N THR A 26 -9.19 -0.51 1.86
CA THR A 26 -8.93 -0.70 3.29
C THR A 26 -7.90 0.31 3.77
N THR A 27 -7.96 0.69 5.04
CA THR A 27 -6.92 1.52 5.64
C THR A 27 -5.81 0.63 6.19
N GLY A 28 -4.61 0.80 5.66
CA GLY A 28 -3.39 0.18 6.15
C GLY A 28 -2.65 1.08 7.12
N ARG A 29 -2.05 0.48 8.15
CA ARG A 29 -1.18 1.15 9.11
C ARG A 29 0.26 0.70 8.90
N VAL A 30 1.14 1.66 8.60
CA VAL A 30 2.58 1.48 8.52
C VAL A 30 3.22 2.11 9.74
N THR A 31 4.11 1.39 10.44
CA THR A 31 4.92 1.93 11.53
C THR A 31 6.36 1.93 11.11
N PHE A 32 7.02 3.08 11.20
CA PHE A 32 8.45 3.24 10.98
C PHE A 32 9.19 3.26 12.32
N PHE A 33 10.42 2.77 12.34
CA PHE A 33 11.22 2.58 13.55
C PHE A 33 12.64 3.09 13.38
N ASP A 34 13.22 3.59 14.47
CA ASP A 34 14.59 4.12 14.53
C ASP A 34 15.66 3.02 14.41
N ASN A 35 15.32 1.75 14.67
CA ASN A 35 16.27 0.63 14.60
C ASN A 35 15.89 -0.40 13.54
N THR A 36 16.87 -1.12 13.02
CA THR A 36 16.70 -2.13 11.94
C THR A 36 15.93 -3.38 12.37
N ASN A 37 15.77 -3.61 13.67
CA ASN A 37 15.08 -4.77 14.27
C ASN A 37 13.63 -4.47 14.71
N TYR A 38 12.97 -3.49 14.07
CA TYR A 38 11.57 -3.12 14.34
C TYR A 38 11.34 -2.65 15.79
N SER A 39 12.29 -1.89 16.33
CA SER A 39 12.28 -1.43 17.73
C SER A 39 12.78 0.01 17.87
N GLY A 40 12.76 0.56 19.08
CA GLY A 40 13.16 1.94 19.36
C GLY A 40 11.98 2.91 19.29
N GLY A 41 12.28 4.20 19.09
CA GLY A 41 11.26 5.17 18.74
C GLY A 41 10.61 4.80 17.42
N GLY A 42 9.34 5.14 17.26
CA GLY A 42 8.61 4.84 16.05
C GLY A 42 7.34 5.63 15.92
N GLN A 43 6.93 5.85 14.67
CA GLN A 43 5.74 6.59 14.34
C GLN A 43 4.89 5.82 13.34
N ALA A 44 3.58 5.84 13.57
CA ALA A 44 2.63 5.13 12.72
C ALA A 44 1.81 6.08 11.86
N PHE A 45 1.57 5.66 10.63
CA PHE A 45 0.82 6.39 9.63
C PHE A 45 -0.21 5.48 8.97
N GLU A 46 -1.36 6.06 8.68
CA GLU A 46 -2.42 5.39 7.95
C GLU A 46 -2.39 5.81 6.48
N ALA A 47 -2.59 4.84 5.60
CA ALA A 47 -2.69 5.02 4.16
C ALA A 47 -3.80 4.14 3.57
N ASN A 48 -4.41 4.62 2.49
CA ASN A 48 -5.43 3.87 1.77
C ASN A 48 -4.80 2.74 0.95
N VAL A 49 -5.41 1.57 0.97
CA VAL A 49 -5.04 0.38 0.18
C VAL A 49 -6.23 0.03 -0.71
N PRO A 50 -6.16 0.34 -2.02
CA PRO A 50 -7.25 0.05 -2.94
C PRO A 50 -7.37 -1.46 -3.20
N ALA A 51 -8.48 -1.89 -3.80
CA ALA A 51 -8.69 -3.28 -4.24
C ALA A 51 -7.62 -3.79 -5.20
N THR A 52 -7.08 -2.88 -6.02
CA THR A 52 -6.15 -3.15 -7.10
C THR A 52 -5.21 -1.97 -7.30
N GLY A 53 -3.93 -2.23 -7.52
CA GLY A 53 -2.94 -1.18 -7.76
C GLY A 53 -2.49 -0.48 -6.48
N CYS A 54 -1.94 0.73 -6.62
CA CYS A 54 -1.42 1.50 -5.51
C CYS A 54 -2.42 2.58 -5.06
N GLY A 55 -2.52 2.76 -3.74
CA GLY A 55 -3.30 3.82 -3.14
C GLY A 55 -2.67 5.20 -3.29
N ASP A 56 -3.34 6.18 -2.69
CA ASP A 56 -2.88 7.56 -2.67
C ASP A 56 -1.53 7.68 -1.96
N CYS A 57 -0.78 8.71 -2.36
CA CYS A 57 0.47 9.03 -1.68
C CYS A 57 0.20 9.50 -0.25
N LYS A 58 0.84 8.84 0.72
CA LYS A 58 0.87 9.31 2.09
C LYS A 58 2.13 10.10 2.36
N ASP A 59 1.96 11.42 2.46
CA ASP A 59 3.03 12.31 2.92
C ASP A 59 3.16 12.26 4.45
N LEU A 60 4.39 12.19 4.94
CA LEU A 60 4.68 12.14 6.37
C LEU A 60 4.77 13.54 7.00
N ASN A 61 4.81 14.61 6.18
CA ASN A 61 4.84 16.01 6.59
C ASN A 61 5.91 16.34 7.65
N PHE A 62 7.11 15.77 7.53
CA PHE A 62 8.20 16.14 8.42
C PHE A 62 8.77 17.52 8.07
N VAL A 63 9.06 18.33 9.10
CA VAL A 63 9.71 19.65 8.95
C VAL A 63 11.24 19.53 8.96
N ARG A 64 11.78 18.35 9.30
CA ARG A 64 13.21 18.02 9.31
C ARG A 64 13.44 16.57 8.88
N THR A 65 14.65 16.27 8.43
CA THR A 65 15.13 14.93 8.07
C THR A 65 14.76 13.90 9.15
N ASN A 66 14.18 12.79 8.72
CA ASN A 66 13.91 11.62 9.54
C ASN A 66 14.99 10.56 9.33
N SER A 67 15.12 9.61 10.25
CA SER A 67 16.00 8.45 10.07
C SER A 67 15.22 7.20 10.50
N TRP A 68 14.67 6.50 9.50
CA TRP A 68 13.93 5.26 9.66
C TRP A 68 14.78 4.09 9.18
N GLU A 69 15.03 3.14 10.08
CA GLU A 69 15.84 1.97 9.79
C GLU A 69 15.00 0.74 9.43
N SER A 70 13.74 0.70 9.87
CA SER A 70 12.82 -0.37 9.49
C SER A 70 11.36 0.06 9.53
N TYR A 71 10.51 -0.77 8.93
CA TYR A 71 9.06 -0.58 8.95
C TYR A 71 8.31 -1.90 9.21
N THR A 72 7.06 -1.77 9.66
CA THR A 72 6.04 -2.83 9.62
C THR A 72 4.76 -2.29 8.96
N SER A 73 4.00 -3.14 8.28
CA SER A 73 2.69 -2.83 7.72
C SER A 73 1.72 -3.97 8.01
N ASN A 74 0.46 -3.64 8.28
CA ASN A 74 -0.60 -4.61 8.47
C ASN A 74 -1.52 -4.78 7.24
N ALA A 75 -1.27 -4.03 6.17
CA ALA A 75 -2.07 -4.06 4.95
C ALA A 75 -1.24 -3.74 3.70
N GLY A 76 -1.81 -4.06 2.54
CA GLY A 76 -1.12 -4.05 1.26
C GLY A 76 -0.32 -5.33 1.02
N SER A 77 -0.07 -5.65 -0.25
CA SER A 77 0.91 -6.65 -0.65
C SER A 77 2.31 -6.03 -0.74
N THR A 78 2.39 -4.80 -1.25
CA THR A 78 3.64 -4.06 -1.39
C THR A 78 3.56 -2.64 -0.86
N ILE A 79 4.71 -2.13 -0.45
CA ILE A 79 4.94 -0.75 -0.05
C ILE A 79 6.05 -0.15 -0.91
N ILE A 80 5.90 1.11 -1.27
CA ILE A 80 6.93 1.90 -1.95
C ILE A 80 7.24 3.10 -1.07
N LEU A 81 8.52 3.27 -0.73
CA LEU A 81 9.03 4.38 0.08
C LEU A 81 9.71 5.39 -0.85
N TYR A 82 9.56 6.67 -0.55
CA TYR A 82 10.11 7.76 -1.36
C TYR A 82 10.93 8.70 -0.48
N ASP A 83 12.04 9.20 -1.01
CA ASP A 83 12.88 10.19 -0.34
C ASP A 83 12.37 11.64 -0.44
N GLY A 84 11.28 11.84 -1.19
CA GLY A 84 10.65 13.14 -1.37
C GLY A 84 9.19 13.16 -0.94
N HIS A 85 8.69 14.36 -0.67
CA HIS A 85 7.28 14.60 -0.39
C HIS A 85 6.38 14.22 -1.56
N PHE A 86 5.15 13.84 -1.26
CA PHE A 86 4.10 13.50 -2.24
C PHE A 86 4.51 12.43 -3.27
N CYS A 87 5.36 11.48 -2.85
CA CYS A 87 5.82 10.32 -3.62
C CYS A 87 6.58 10.74 -4.89
N THR A 88 7.51 11.67 -4.68
CA THR A 88 8.46 12.17 -5.67
C THR A 88 9.87 11.73 -5.29
N GLY A 89 10.84 11.98 -6.17
CA GLY A 89 12.23 11.64 -5.91
C GLY A 89 12.55 10.17 -6.16
N LYS A 90 13.52 9.65 -5.41
CA LYS A 90 13.99 8.27 -5.52
C LYS A 90 13.10 7.35 -4.69
N ASP A 91 12.72 6.23 -5.30
CA ASP A 91 11.89 5.22 -4.64
C ASP A 91 12.66 3.94 -4.29
N SER A 92 12.08 3.16 -3.38
CA SER A 92 12.58 1.85 -2.94
C SER A 92 12.31 0.70 -3.93
N GLY A 93 11.52 0.94 -4.98
CA GLY A 93 10.77 -0.08 -5.68
C GLY A 93 9.71 -0.74 -4.78
N ASN A 94 9.13 -1.83 -5.29
CA ASN A 94 8.13 -2.61 -4.56
C ASN A 94 8.80 -3.47 -3.48
N LEU A 95 8.58 -3.11 -2.22
CA LEU A 95 8.97 -3.90 -1.05
C LEU A 95 7.76 -4.64 -0.47
N PRO A 96 7.94 -5.75 0.26
CA PRO A 96 6.82 -6.42 0.94
C PRO A 96 6.15 -5.51 1.98
N ALA A 97 4.83 -5.35 1.92
CA ALA A 97 4.06 -4.60 2.91
C ALA A 97 3.71 -5.46 4.13
N LYS A 98 4.74 -6.01 4.78
CA LYS A 98 4.62 -6.74 6.04
C LYS A 98 5.61 -6.20 7.06
N GLN A 99 6.90 -6.32 6.74
CA GLN A 99 7.99 -5.69 7.46
C GLN A 99 9.26 -5.76 6.62
N GLY A 100 10.17 -4.83 6.83
CA GLY A 100 11.47 -4.87 6.18
C GLY A 100 12.44 -3.80 6.69
N PRO A 101 13.75 -4.00 6.50
CA PRO A 101 14.73 -2.95 6.71
C PRO A 101 14.64 -1.90 5.61
N ILE A 102 14.91 -0.64 5.96
CA ILE A 102 15.09 0.45 5.00
C ILE A 102 16.59 0.55 4.74
N LYS A 103 17.00 0.59 3.47
CA LYS A 103 18.40 0.44 3.08
C LYS A 103 18.91 1.63 2.27
N GLY A 104 20.19 1.92 2.44
CA GLY A 104 20.89 2.94 1.67
C GLY A 104 20.38 4.35 2.01
N SER A 105 20.43 5.27 1.05
CA SER A 105 20.09 6.68 1.28
C SER A 105 18.66 6.92 1.78
N LEU A 106 17.73 5.98 1.54
CA LEU A 106 16.35 6.09 1.99
C LEU A 106 16.21 5.99 3.52
N SER A 107 17.14 5.34 4.23
CA SER A 107 17.03 5.22 5.70
C SER A 107 17.00 6.59 6.37
N ASP A 108 17.66 7.59 5.79
CA ASP A 108 17.76 8.94 6.36
C ASP A 108 16.82 9.97 5.69
N SER A 109 15.82 9.52 4.92
CA SER A 109 15.04 10.45 4.09
C SER A 109 13.63 10.03 3.71
N VAL A 110 13.02 9.00 4.31
CA VAL A 110 11.65 8.62 3.89
C VAL A 110 10.65 9.72 4.23
N ASP A 111 10.16 10.46 3.23
CA ASP A 111 9.22 11.57 3.40
C ASP A 111 7.80 11.20 2.99
N SER A 112 7.64 10.15 2.17
CA SER A 112 6.31 9.66 1.79
C SER A 112 6.32 8.19 1.38
N PHE A 113 5.14 7.58 1.34
CA PHE A 113 4.97 6.19 0.92
C PHE A 113 3.62 5.92 0.24
N ARG A 114 3.53 4.76 -0.43
CA ARG A 114 2.26 4.18 -0.93
C ARG A 114 2.15 2.73 -0.51
N LEU A 115 0.92 2.30 -0.25
CA LEU A 115 0.57 0.89 -0.14
C LEU A 115 -0.15 0.45 -1.41
N CYS A 116 0.17 -0.76 -1.87
CA CYS A 116 -0.44 -1.37 -3.05
C CYS A 116 -1.02 -2.75 -2.71
N ALA A 117 -2.07 -3.14 -3.44
CA ALA A 117 -2.69 -4.46 -3.36
C ALA A 117 -2.07 -5.43 -4.37
#